data_AF-A0A5C9EYS0-F1
#
_entry.id   AF-A0A5C9EYS0-F1
#
_cell.length_a   1.000
_cell.length_b   1.000
_cell.length_c   1.000
_cell.angle_alpha   90.00
_cell.angle_beta   90.00
_cell.angle_gamma   90.00
#
_symmetry.space_group_name_H-M   'P 1'
#
loop_
_entity.id
_entity.type
_entity.pdbx_description
1 polymer ?
#
loop_
_entity_poly.entity_id
_entity_poly.type
_entity_poly.pdbx_seq_one_letter_code
_entity_poly.pdbx_strand_id
1 'polypeptide(L)'
;MKSKDLVNILAEKYQPPESAKNNAQKVLDWRKEHGDDVKGMTSVGWRRARQLASGKSVSKDIVKRMAQFNRHRKNYEKARKKEEYKSEPWKSAAIVAWLGWGGTTGINWAIEKSKGFKD
;
A
#
# COMPACT_ATOMS: atom_id res chain seq x y z
N MET A 1 -32.83 -0.93 -20.59
CA MET A 1 -31.52 -1.14 -19.91
C MET A 1 -31.62 -0.56 -18.51
N LYS A 2 -31.28 -1.29 -17.42
CA LYS A 2 -31.35 -0.71 -16.08
C LYS A 2 -30.17 0.27 -15.89
N SER A 3 -30.44 1.43 -15.33
CA SER A 3 -29.48 2.54 -15.14
C SER A 3 -28.16 2.12 -14.44
N LYS A 4 -28.23 1.13 -13.54
CA LYS A 4 -27.07 0.55 -12.84
C LYS A 4 -26.02 -0.07 -13.77
N ASP A 5 -26.44 -0.50 -14.97
CA ASP A 5 -25.59 -1.23 -15.91
C ASP A 5 -24.67 -0.30 -16.73
N LEU A 6 -24.96 1.01 -16.79
CA LEU A 6 -24.10 2.01 -17.45
C LEU A 6 -23.15 2.72 -16.47
N VAL A 7 -23.51 2.84 -15.19
CA VAL A 7 -22.72 3.54 -14.15
C VAL A 7 -21.39 2.82 -13.85
N ASN A 8 -21.28 1.53 -14.19
CA ASN A 8 -20.08 0.73 -14.01
C ASN A 8 -19.05 0.82 -15.17
N ILE A 9 -19.35 1.54 -16.26
CA ILE A 9 -18.58 1.41 -17.52
C ILE A 9 -17.25 2.17 -17.53
N LEU A 10 -16.99 3.11 -16.61
CA LEU A 10 -15.63 3.59 -16.35
C LEU A 10 -15.45 3.83 -14.84
N ALA A 11 -15.31 2.77 -14.06
CA ALA A 11 -14.95 2.91 -12.64
C ALA A 11 -13.69 3.79 -12.52
N GLU A 12 -13.81 4.97 -11.91
CA GLU A 12 -12.72 5.94 -11.80
C GLU A 12 -11.44 5.27 -11.30
N LYS A 13 -10.37 5.47 -12.07
CA LYS A 13 -9.06 4.90 -11.81
C LYS A 13 -8.10 6.01 -11.40
N TYR A 14 -7.33 5.75 -10.36
CA TYR A 14 -6.36 6.69 -9.82
C TYR A 14 -4.97 6.08 -9.91
N GLN A 15 -4.01 6.84 -10.45
CA GLN A 15 -2.63 6.39 -10.58
C GLN A 15 -1.87 6.66 -9.27
N PRO A 16 -1.40 5.62 -8.55
CA PRO A 16 -0.54 5.84 -7.39
C PRO A 16 0.82 6.44 -7.81
N PRO A 17 1.50 7.18 -6.92
CA PRO A 17 2.85 7.68 -7.17
C PRO A 17 3.84 6.54 -7.42
N GLU A 18 4.87 6.78 -8.24
CA GLU A 18 5.90 5.78 -8.55
C GLU A 18 6.62 5.27 -7.29
N SER A 19 6.82 6.12 -6.29
CA SER A 19 7.39 5.70 -5.00
C SER A 19 6.54 4.68 -4.25
N ALA A 20 5.20 4.72 -4.40
CA ALA A 20 4.31 3.72 -3.81
C ALA A 20 4.48 2.35 -4.48
N LYS A 21 4.63 2.34 -5.81
CA LYS A 21 4.96 1.14 -6.59
C LYS A 21 6.33 0.59 -6.18
N ASN A 22 7.36 1.44 -6.12
CA ASN A 22 8.73 1.02 -5.77
C ASN A 22 8.80 0.45 -4.34
N ASN A 23 8.11 1.07 -3.38
CA ASN A 23 8.03 0.54 -2.01
C ASN A 23 7.35 -0.83 -1.96
N ALA A 24 6.26 -1.01 -2.70
CA ALA A 24 5.55 -2.27 -2.75
C ALA A 24 6.38 -3.36 -3.43
N GLN A 25 7.07 -3.03 -4.53
CA GLN A 25 7.98 -3.95 -5.22
C GLN A 25 9.12 -4.40 -4.29
N LYS A 26 9.76 -3.46 -3.59
CA LYS A 26 10.83 -3.76 -2.62
C LYS A 26 10.40 -4.79 -1.57
N VAL A 27 9.18 -4.69 -1.07
CA VAL A 27 8.64 -5.64 -0.09
C VAL A 27 8.37 -7.02 -0.68
N LEU A 28 7.95 -7.09 -1.95
CA LEU A 28 7.78 -8.36 -2.66
C LEU A 28 9.14 -9.01 -2.95
N ASP A 29 10.15 -8.21 -3.27
CA ASP A 29 11.52 -8.68 -3.50
C ASP A 29 12.10 -9.26 -2.20
N TRP A 30 11.96 -8.55 -1.07
CA TRP A 30 12.34 -9.10 0.24
C TRP A 30 11.64 -10.42 0.53
N ARG A 31 10.34 -10.53 0.25
CA ARG A 31 9.60 -11.78 0.49
C ARG A 31 10.12 -12.91 -0.41
N LYS A 32 10.54 -12.61 -1.62
CA LYS A 32 11.14 -13.58 -2.54
C LYS A 32 12.52 -14.03 -2.05
N GLU A 33 13.33 -13.09 -1.54
CA GLU A 33 14.71 -13.33 -1.11
C GLU A 33 14.80 -14.03 0.27
N HIS A 34 13.95 -13.64 1.21
CA HIS A 34 14.03 -14.05 2.62
C HIS A 34 12.87 -14.94 3.08
N GLY A 35 11.89 -15.22 2.23
CA GLY A 35 10.80 -16.17 2.51
C GLY A 35 10.00 -15.83 3.78
N ASP A 36 9.96 -16.78 4.71
CA ASP A 36 9.13 -16.74 5.92
C ASP A 36 9.59 -15.70 6.96
N ASP A 37 10.79 -15.15 6.81
CA ASP A 37 11.26 -14.04 7.64
C ASP A 37 10.48 -12.75 7.38
N VAL A 38 9.83 -12.64 6.21
CA VAL A 38 9.10 -11.42 5.82
C VAL A 38 7.62 -11.52 6.21
N LYS A 39 7.30 -10.98 7.38
CA LYS A 39 5.95 -11.00 7.98
C LYS A 39 5.32 -9.60 8.02
N GLY A 40 4.05 -9.51 8.44
CA GLY A 40 3.39 -8.24 8.73
C GLY A 40 2.17 -7.89 7.87
N MET A 41 1.81 -8.75 6.90
CA MET A 41 0.61 -8.55 6.09
C MET A 41 -0.24 -9.82 6.00
N THR A 42 -1.56 -9.64 5.96
CA THR A 42 -2.54 -10.68 5.59
C THR A 42 -2.59 -10.86 4.08
N SER A 43 -3.36 -11.83 3.60
CA SER A 43 -3.61 -12.04 2.15
C SER A 43 -4.06 -10.77 1.42
N VAL A 44 -4.83 -9.91 2.09
CA VAL A 44 -5.29 -8.61 1.56
C VAL A 44 -4.11 -7.65 1.38
N GLY A 45 -3.21 -7.55 2.36
CA GLY A 45 -2.02 -6.71 2.27
C GLY A 45 -1.08 -7.16 1.16
N TRP A 46 -0.83 -8.47 1.06
CA TRP A 46 0.00 -9.02 -0.02
C TRP A 46 -0.60 -8.82 -1.41
N ARG A 47 -1.93 -8.93 -1.54
CA ARG A 47 -2.63 -8.60 -2.79
C ARG A 47 -2.48 -7.12 -3.13
N ARG A 48 -2.57 -6.23 -2.14
CA ARG A 48 -2.37 -4.78 -2.31
C ARG A 48 -0.95 -4.46 -2.79
N ALA A 49 0.06 -5.06 -2.17
CA ALA A 49 1.46 -4.88 -2.56
C ALA A 49 1.68 -5.28 -4.03
N ARG A 50 1.21 -6.46 -4.45
CA ARG A 50 1.27 -6.89 -5.86
C ARG A 50 0.53 -5.94 -6.80
N GLN A 51 -0.63 -5.45 -6.38
CA GLN A 51 -1.39 -4.49 -7.20
C GLN A 51 -0.63 -3.17 -7.38
N LEU A 52 -0.04 -2.62 -6.32
CA LEU A 52 0.76 -1.39 -6.40
C LEU A 52 2.03 -1.59 -7.22
N ALA A 53 2.74 -2.70 -7.00
CA ALA A 53 3.96 -3.05 -7.71
C ALA A 53 3.73 -3.21 -9.23
N SER A 54 2.53 -3.64 -9.64
CA SER A 54 2.16 -3.72 -11.07
C SER A 54 2.13 -2.36 -11.79
N GLY A 55 2.14 -1.24 -11.05
CA GLY A 55 2.05 0.11 -11.60
C GLY A 55 0.70 0.45 -12.23
N LYS A 56 -0.29 -0.44 -12.15
CA LYS A 56 -1.64 -0.18 -12.67
C LYS A 56 -2.38 0.78 -11.76
N SER A 57 -3.28 1.53 -12.38
CA SER A 57 -4.21 2.39 -11.67
C SER A 57 -5.17 1.59 -10.77
N VAL A 58 -5.62 2.23 -9.70
CA VAL A 58 -6.43 1.61 -8.64
C VAL A 58 -7.80 2.25 -8.53
N SER A 59 -8.79 1.55 -7.98
CA SER A 59 -10.13 2.09 -7.78
C SER A 59 -10.21 3.05 -6.59
N LYS A 60 -11.30 3.82 -6.52
CA LYS A 60 -11.67 4.67 -5.37
C LYS A 60 -11.55 3.94 -4.03
N ASP A 61 -12.10 2.74 -3.92
CA ASP A 61 -12.06 1.94 -2.68
C ASP A 61 -10.64 1.59 -2.24
N ILE A 62 -9.75 1.38 -3.20
CA ILE A 62 -8.34 1.09 -2.93
C ILE A 62 -7.67 2.32 -2.35
N VAL A 63 -7.92 3.49 -2.95
CA VAL A 63 -7.41 4.76 -2.44
C VAL A 63 -7.92 5.00 -1.01
N LYS A 64 -9.22 4.78 -0.74
CA LYS A 64 -9.78 4.86 0.63
C LYS A 64 -9.06 3.90 1.59
N ARG A 65 -8.79 2.65 1.20
CA ARG A 65 -8.06 1.67 2.03
C ARG A 65 -6.60 2.06 2.29
N MET A 66 -5.91 2.62 1.29
CA MET A 66 -4.55 3.15 1.46
C MET A 66 -4.54 4.31 2.46
N ALA A 67 -5.50 5.24 2.35
CA ALA A 67 -5.64 6.35 3.29
C ALA A 67 -5.87 5.85 4.73
N GLN A 68 -6.78 4.88 4.91
CA GLN A 68 -7.05 4.25 6.21
C GLN A 68 -5.82 3.55 6.83
N PHE A 69 -4.83 3.17 6.02
CA PHE A 69 -3.60 2.54 6.51
C PHE A 69 -2.73 3.50 7.33
N ASN A 70 -2.99 4.82 7.24
CA ASN A 70 -2.30 5.84 8.01
C ASN A 70 -2.33 5.61 9.53
N ARG A 71 -3.31 4.86 10.05
CA ARG A 71 -3.36 4.45 11.47
C ARG A 71 -2.09 3.70 11.94
N HIS A 72 -1.33 3.11 11.01
CA HIS A 72 -0.09 2.37 11.29
C HIS A 72 1.17 3.23 11.26
N ARG A 73 1.08 4.53 10.97
CA ARG A 73 2.24 5.42 10.83
C ARG A 73 3.14 5.40 12.06
N LYS A 74 2.57 5.52 13.27
CA LYS A 74 3.35 5.52 14.52
C LYS A 74 4.16 4.23 14.70
N ASN A 75 3.64 3.09 14.25
CA ASN A 75 4.34 1.81 14.34
C ASN A 75 5.54 1.78 13.39
N TYR A 76 5.36 2.23 12.15
CA TYR A 76 6.44 2.40 11.19
C TYR A 76 7.53 3.36 11.69
N GLU A 77 7.14 4.54 12.19
CA GLU A 77 8.06 5.57 12.68
C GLU A 77 8.89 5.11 13.88
N LYS A 78 8.31 4.28 14.76
CA LYS A 78 9.05 3.63 15.85
C LYS A 78 10.00 2.57 15.31
N ALA A 79 9.52 1.70 14.43
CA ALA A 79 10.31 0.60 13.90
C ALA A 79 11.55 1.10 13.13
N ARG A 80 11.39 2.08 12.22
CA ARG A 80 12.50 2.58 11.39
C ARG A 80 13.64 3.25 12.17
N LYS A 81 13.44 3.57 13.46
CA LYS A 81 14.46 4.17 14.34
C LYS A 81 15.27 3.12 15.09
N LYS A 82 14.85 1.86 15.11
CA LYS A 82 15.55 0.79 15.82
C LYS A 82 16.78 0.34 15.03
N GLU A 83 17.89 0.13 15.72
CA GLU A 83 19.16 -0.29 15.12
C GLU A 83 19.04 -1.63 14.38
N GLU A 84 18.36 -2.60 14.99
CA GLU A 84 18.14 -3.95 14.45
C GLU A 84 17.48 -3.98 13.05
N TYR A 85 16.74 -2.93 12.68
CA TYR A 85 16.03 -2.86 11.40
C TYR A 85 16.72 -1.96 10.37
N LYS A 86 17.87 -1.36 10.70
CA LYS A 86 18.62 -0.56 9.72
C LYS A 86 19.27 -1.44 8.66
N SER A 87 19.86 -2.56 9.06
CA SER A 87 20.45 -3.56 8.16
C SER A 87 19.43 -4.57 7.64
N GLU A 88 18.45 -4.97 8.47
CA GLU A 88 17.48 -6.02 8.13
C GLU A 88 16.01 -5.55 8.23
N PRO A 89 15.61 -4.53 7.44
CA PRO A 89 14.27 -3.94 7.56
C PRO A 89 13.13 -4.92 7.26
N TRP A 90 13.39 -5.99 6.49
CA TRP A 90 12.40 -7.02 6.16
C TRP A 90 11.95 -7.85 7.37
N LYS A 91 12.76 -7.89 8.45
CA LYS A 91 12.39 -8.55 9.71
C LYS A 91 11.35 -7.76 10.52
N SER A 92 11.12 -6.48 10.18
CA SER A 92 10.12 -5.66 10.86
C SER A 92 8.76 -5.73 10.16
N ALA A 93 7.80 -6.37 10.82
CA ALA A 93 6.41 -6.41 10.34
C ALA A 93 5.81 -5.00 10.09
N ALA A 94 6.19 -4.01 10.89
CA ALA A 94 5.73 -2.63 10.73
C ALA A 94 6.31 -1.95 9.47
N ILE A 95 7.60 -2.17 9.17
CA ILE A 95 8.25 -1.63 7.97
C ILE A 95 7.71 -2.31 6.72
N VAL A 96 7.64 -3.65 6.74
CA VAL A 96 7.10 -4.47 5.65
C VAL A 96 5.67 -4.04 5.31
N ALA A 97 4.80 -3.94 6.31
CA ALA A 97 3.42 -3.56 6.08
C ALA A 97 3.29 -2.11 5.57
N TRP A 98 4.05 -1.17 6.13
CA TRP A 98 4.01 0.23 5.70
C TRP A 98 4.44 0.39 4.24
N LEU A 99 5.58 -0.20 3.86
CA LEU A 99 6.09 -0.14 2.49
C LEU A 99 5.20 -0.92 1.51
N GLY A 100 4.68 -2.09 1.91
CA GLY A 100 3.77 -2.89 1.08
C GLY A 100 2.44 -2.19 0.75
N TRP A 101 2.01 -1.25 1.59
CA TRP A 101 0.85 -0.40 1.36
C TRP A 101 1.18 0.94 0.66
N GLY A 102 2.40 1.11 0.17
CA GLY A 102 2.84 2.26 -0.63
C GLY A 102 3.73 3.26 0.13
N GLY A 103 4.03 2.98 1.39
CA GLY A 103 4.87 3.84 2.23
C GLY A 103 4.31 5.24 2.45
N THR A 104 5.15 6.14 2.97
CA THR A 104 4.72 7.48 3.36
C THR A 104 4.13 8.28 2.20
N THR A 105 4.76 8.24 1.03
CA THR A 105 4.28 8.98 -0.15
C THR A 105 2.97 8.42 -0.68
N GLY A 106 2.84 7.09 -0.81
CA GLY A 106 1.61 6.47 -1.28
C GLY A 106 0.43 6.69 -0.35
N ILE A 107 0.66 6.60 0.96
CA ILE A 107 -0.39 6.81 1.97
C ILE A 107 -0.80 8.29 2.03
N ASN A 108 0.15 9.23 1.99
CA ASN A 108 -0.16 10.66 1.95
C ASN A 108 -0.96 11.03 0.70
N TRP A 109 -0.54 10.55 -0.47
CA TRP A 109 -1.28 10.73 -1.72
C TRP A 109 -2.70 10.21 -1.61
N ALA A 110 -2.88 9.03 -1.00
CA ALA A 110 -4.19 8.43 -0.85
C ALA A 110 -5.10 9.23 0.10
N ILE A 111 -4.55 9.75 1.21
CA ILE A 111 -5.27 10.65 2.11
C ILE A 111 -5.77 11.88 1.35
N GLU A 112 -4.88 12.57 0.63
CA GLU A 112 -5.25 13.78 -0.11
C GLU A 112 -6.27 13.49 -1.20
N LYS A 113 -6.09 12.41 -1.97
CA LYS A 113 -7.08 12.01 -2.99
C LYS A 113 -8.42 11.64 -2.37
N SER A 114 -8.43 10.99 -1.21
CA SER A 114 -9.68 10.56 -0.57
C SER A 114 -10.55 11.70 -0.06
N LYS A 115 -10.00 12.89 0.22
CA LYS A 115 -10.77 14.07 0.64
C LYS A 115 -11.78 14.54 -0.40
N GLY A 116 -11.50 14.30 -1.69
CA GLY A 116 -12.38 14.65 -2.80
C GLY A 116 -13.49 13.62 -3.08
N PHE A 117 -13.52 12.50 -2.36
CA PHE A 117 -14.49 11.45 -2.59
C PHE A 117 -15.78 11.76 -1.84
N LYS A 118 -16.88 11.98 -2.59
CA LYS A 118 -18.23 11.94 -2.01
C LYS A 118 -18.56 10.50 -1.60
N ASP A 119 -19.28 10.34 -0.50
CA ASP A 119 -19.79 9.03 -0.06
C ASP A 119 -20.97 8.55 -0.91
#